data_AF-A0A1G8RUD9-F1
#
_entry.id   AF-A0A1G8RUD9-F1
#
_cell.length_a   1.000
_cell.length_b   1.000
_cell.length_c   1.000
_cell.angle_alpha   90.00
_cell.angle_beta   90.00
_cell.angle_gamma   90.00
#
_symmetry.space_group_name_H-M   'P 1'
#
loop_
_entity.id
_entity.type
_entity.pdbx_description
1 polymer ?
#
loop_
_entity_poly.entity_id
_entity_poly.type
_entity_poly.pdbx_seq_one_letter_code
_entity_poly.pdbx_strand_id
1 'polypeptide(L)'
;MPWTKAARIQYQRSGLRYASDLTDAEWALIARKMPPRRRLGRPREVDLREIVQAIFYILSSGCQWRALPKEFPPYSTVQGYF
;
A
#
# COMPACT_ATOMS: atom_id res chain seq x y z
N MET A 1 25.56 -6.68 -10.64
CA MET A 1 25.38 -7.99 -9.97
C MET A 1 24.53 -8.88 -10.86
N PRO A 2 24.91 -10.15 -11.11
CA PRO A 2 24.11 -11.06 -11.93
C PRO A 2 22.81 -11.48 -11.21
N TRP A 3 21.72 -11.63 -11.96
CA TRP A 3 20.42 -12.04 -11.46
C TRP A 3 20.40 -13.56 -11.19
N THR A 4 20.72 -13.95 -9.96
CA THR A 4 20.80 -15.36 -9.54
C THR A 4 19.41 -15.95 -9.24
N LYS A 5 19.32 -17.29 -9.19
CA LYS A 5 18.08 -17.99 -8.78
C LYS A 5 17.60 -17.57 -7.39
N ALA A 6 18.54 -17.28 -6.47
CA ALA A 6 18.24 -16.77 -5.14
C ALA A 6 17.63 -15.36 -5.19
N ALA A 7 18.21 -14.45 -6.00
CA ALA A 7 17.65 -13.11 -6.18
C ALA A 7 16.22 -13.17 -6.75
N ARG A 8 15.95 -14.06 -7.72
CA ARG A 8 14.58 -14.27 -8.24
C ARG A 8 13.58 -14.57 -7.13
N ILE A 9 13.90 -15.50 -6.24
CA ILE A 9 13.01 -15.89 -5.14
C ILE A 9 12.79 -14.70 -4.19
N GLN A 10 13.86 -13.97 -3.87
CA GLN A 10 13.77 -12.82 -2.96
C GLN A 10 12.90 -11.68 -3.52
N TYR A 11 12.98 -11.41 -4.82
CA TYR A 11 12.21 -10.34 -5.48
C TYR A 11 10.90 -10.82 -6.11
N GLN A 12 10.57 -12.11 -5.94
CA GLN A 12 9.33 -12.65 -6.47
C GLN A 12 8.15 -12.09 -5.67
N ARG A 13 7.32 -11.30 -6.34
CA ARG A 13 6.10 -10.71 -5.77
C ARG A 13 4.83 -11.50 -6.13
N SER A 14 4.97 -12.79 -6.45
CA SER A 14 3.86 -13.65 -6.84
C SER A 14 2.87 -13.81 -5.67
N GLY A 15 1.58 -13.59 -5.93
CA GLY A 15 0.52 -13.70 -4.92
C GLY A 15 0.03 -12.37 -4.37
N LEU A 16 0.67 -11.25 -4.73
CA LEU A 16 0.14 -9.91 -4.47
C LEU A 16 -0.89 -9.51 -5.53
N ARG A 17 -1.84 -8.63 -5.18
CA ARG A 17 -2.85 -8.14 -6.12
C ARG A 17 -2.20 -7.23 -7.17
N TYR A 18 -1.37 -6.30 -6.71
CA TYR A 18 -0.52 -5.49 -7.57
C TYR A 18 0.96 -5.72 -7.31
N ALA A 19 1.81 -5.50 -8.33
CA ALA A 19 3.26 -5.53 -8.14
C ALA A 19 3.75 -4.47 -7.13
N SER A 20 2.99 -3.39 -6.95
CA SER A 20 3.24 -2.30 -6.00
C SER A 20 2.80 -2.59 -4.56
N ASP A 21 1.98 -3.62 -4.36
CA ASP A 21 1.46 -3.96 -3.03
C ASP A 21 2.58 -4.43 -2.11
N LEU A 22 2.36 -4.38 -0.80
CA LEU A 22 3.30 -4.80 0.23
C LEU A 22 3.07 -6.27 0.61
N THR A 23 4.16 -7.00 0.77
CA THR A 23 4.17 -8.26 1.52
C THR A 23 3.86 -8.01 3.00
N ASP A 24 3.46 -9.06 3.72
CA ASP A 24 3.17 -8.93 5.15
C ASP A 24 4.40 -8.52 5.97
N ALA A 25 5.59 -8.97 5.57
CA ALA A 25 6.84 -8.59 6.21
C ALA A 25 7.17 -7.11 6.00
N GLU A 26 7.00 -6.58 4.78
CA GLU A 26 7.17 -5.15 4.48
C GLU A 26 6.11 -4.32 5.23
N TRP A 27 4.86 -4.79 5.25
CA TRP A 27 3.78 -4.13 5.99
C TRP A 27 4.07 -4.06 7.49
N ALA A 28 4.59 -5.12 8.11
CA ALA A 28 4.96 -5.11 9.54
C ALA A 28 6.00 -4.04 9.89
N LEU A 29 6.88 -3.68 8.96
CA LEU A 29 7.84 -2.59 9.16
C LEU A 29 7.15 -1.22 9.19
N ILE A 30 6.21 -1.00 8.28
CA ILE A 30 5.47 0.26 8.11
C ILE A 30 4.39 0.43 9.18
N ALA A 31 3.65 -0.63 9.50
CA ALA A 31 2.52 -0.61 10.43
C ALA A 31 2.89 -0.04 11.81
N ARG A 32 4.14 -0.27 12.27
CA ARG A 32 4.65 0.26 13.54
C ARG A 32 4.81 1.79 13.56
N LYS A 33 4.86 2.42 12.40
CA LYS A 33 4.95 3.89 12.23
C LYS A 33 3.60 4.53 11.99
N MET A 34 2.56 3.73 11.82
CA MET A 34 1.24 4.23 11.56
C MET A 34 0.59 4.80 12.83
N PRO A 35 -0.24 5.85 12.70
CA PRO A 35 -0.94 6.40 13.85
C PRO A 35 -1.93 5.37 14.41
N PRO A 36 -2.00 5.24 15.75
CA PRO A 36 -3.01 4.40 16.37
C PRO A 36 -4.40 4.93 16.07
N ARG A 37 -5.42 4.08 16.24
CA ARG A 37 -6.81 4.51 16.12
C ARG A 37 -7.08 5.63 17.13
N ARG A 38 -7.59 6.77 16.64
CA ARG A 38 -7.95 7.91 17.50
C ARG A 38 -9.08 7.49 18.44
N ARG A 39 -8.97 7.87 19.72
CA ARG A 39 -10.00 7.62 20.74
C ARG A 39 -11.18 8.57 20.63
N LEU A 40 -10.95 9.78 20.13
CA LEU A 40 -11.97 10.83 19.94
C LEU A 40 -12.16 11.16 18.45
N GLY A 41 -13.34 11.67 18.12
CA GLY A 41 -13.76 12.05 16.78
C GLY A 41 -14.34 10.88 15.99
N ARG A 42 -14.57 11.09 14.68
CA ARG A 42 -15.09 10.04 13.79
C ARG A 42 -14.08 8.88 13.74
N PRO A 43 -14.50 7.64 14.07
CA PRO A 43 -13.64 6.49 13.95
C PRO A 43 -13.16 6.28 12.51
N ARG A 44 -11.90 5.88 12.35
CA ARG A 44 -11.40 5.45 11.04
C ARG A 44 -12.05 4.11 10.66
N GLU A 45 -12.75 4.11 9.54
CA GLU A 45 -13.37 2.91 8.96
C GLU A 45 -12.45 2.21 7.94
N VAL A 46 -11.49 2.95 7.36
CA VAL A 46 -10.57 2.43 6.34
C VAL A 46 -9.36 1.70 6.94
N ASP A 47 -8.94 0.63 6.27
CA ASP A 47 -7.68 -0.04 6.56
C ASP A 47 -6.50 0.82 6.08
N LEU A 48 -5.52 1.03 6.95
CA LEU A 48 -4.30 1.76 6.61
C LEU A 48 -3.43 1.01 5.61
N ARG A 49 -3.45 -0.32 5.63
CA ARG A 49 -2.70 -1.08 4.64
C ARG A 49 -3.17 -0.72 3.26
N GLU A 50 -4.48 -0.76 3.04
CA GLU A 50 -5.11 -0.38 1.77
C GLU A 50 -4.82 1.05 1.34
N ILE A 51 -4.74 2.00 2.29
CA ILE A 51 -4.31 3.37 1.99
C ILE A 51 -2.85 3.40 1.49
N VAL A 52 -1.93 2.73 2.19
CA VAL A 52 -0.51 2.69 1.79
C VAL A 52 -0.33 1.96 0.46
N GLN A 53 -1.05 0.86 0.23
CA GLN A 53 -1.05 0.14 -1.04
C GLN A 53 -1.55 1.04 -2.18
N ALA A 54 -2.61 1.83 -1.96
CA ALA A 54 -3.11 2.79 -2.93
C ALA A 54 -2.08 3.89 -3.26
N ILE A 55 -1.39 4.42 -2.25
CA ILE A 55 -0.31 5.39 -2.45
C ILE A 55 0.81 4.77 -3.28
N PHE A 56 1.25 3.55 -2.95
CA PHE A 56 2.32 2.87 -3.69
C PHE A 56 1.90 2.51 -5.12
N TYR A 57 0.63 2.16 -5.33
CA TYR A 57 0.08 1.96 -6.66
C TYR A 57 0.18 3.24 -7.50
N ILE A 58 -0.22 4.40 -6.95
CA ILE A 58 -0.10 5.69 -7.64
C ILE A 58 1.36 6.02 -7.92
N LEU A 59 2.25 5.87 -6.94
CA LEU A 59 3.68 6.16 -7.11
C LEU A 59 4.35 5.24 -8.13
N SER A 60 3.93 3.98 -8.20
CA SER A 60 4.49 3.01 -9.15
C SER A 60 3.93 3.14 -10.56
N SER A 61 2.65 3.48 -10.71
CA SER A 61 1.98 3.58 -12.01
C SER A 61 2.01 4.98 -12.62
N GLY A 62 2.16 6.01 -11.79
CA GLY A 62 2.04 7.41 -12.18
C GLY A 62 0.60 7.84 -12.54
N CYS A 63 -0.42 7.03 -12.19
CA CYS A 63 -1.79 7.34 -12.57
C CYS A 63 -2.32 8.58 -11.83
N GLN A 64 -3.26 9.30 -12.45
CA GLN A 64 -3.96 10.40 -11.80
C GLN A 64 -4.83 9.89 -10.64
N TRP A 65 -5.03 10.71 -9.60
CA TRP A 65 -5.86 10.37 -8.44
C TRP A 65 -7.26 9.85 -8.78
N ARG A 66 -7.91 10.46 -9.78
CA ARG A 66 -9.25 10.06 -10.24
C ARG A 66 -9.27 8.73 -11.01
N ALA A 67 -8.10 8.24 -11.42
CA ALA A 67 -7.93 6.96 -12.10
C ALA A 67 -7.56 5.82 -11.14
N LEU A 68 -7.52 6.08 -9.83
CA LEU A 68 -7.27 5.03 -8.83
C LEU A 68 -8.35 3.92 -8.96
N PRO A 69 -7.94 2.63 -9.02
CA PRO A 69 -8.89 1.52 -9.08
C PRO A 69 -9.92 1.55 -7.94
N LYS A 70 -11.17 1.24 -8.26
CA LYS A 70 -12.32 1.32 -7.33
C LYS A 70 -12.27 0.34 -6.16
N GLU A 71 -11.40 -0.65 -6.23
CA GLU A 71 -11.16 -1.61 -5.16
C GLU A 71 -10.28 -1.06 -4.04
N PHE A 72 -9.59 0.06 -4.27
CA PHE A 72 -8.95 0.83 -3.21
C PHE A 72 -9.97 1.73 -2.49
N PRO A 73 -9.65 2.23 -1.28
CA PRO A 73 -10.44 3.26 -0.64
C PRO A 73 -10.64 4.48 -1.56
N PRO A 74 -11.71 5.28 -1.35
CA PRO A 74 -11.97 6.45 -2.19
C PRO A 74 -10.74 7.35 -2.31
N TYR A 75 -10.43 7.79 -3.53
CA TYR A 75 -9.20 8.56 -3.80
C TYR A 75 -9.06 9.79 -2.90
N SER A 76 -10.16 10.45 -2.54
CA SER A 76 -10.17 11.60 -1.63
C SER A 76 -9.75 11.23 -0.21
N THR A 77 -10.08 10.01 0.23
CA THR A 77 -9.62 9.48 1.51
C THR A 77 -8.14 9.18 1.45
N VAL A 78 -7.66 8.50 0.40
CA VAL A 78 -6.23 8.19 0.21
C VAL A 78 -5.40 9.47 0.15
N GLN A 79 -5.86 10.45 -0.63
CA GLN A 79 -5.20 11.75 -0.77
C GLN A 79 -5.08 12.50 0.57
N GLY A 80 -6.05 12.35 1.49
CA GLY A 80 -5.96 12.94 2.82
C GLY A 80 -4.84 12.37 3.71
N TYR A 81 -4.23 11.25 3.33
CA TYR A 81 -3.08 10.64 4.01
C TYR A 81 -1.73 10.92 3.32
N PHE A 82 -1.74 11.45 2.09
CA PHE A 82 -0.53 11.81 1.34
C PHE A 82 -0.03 13.20 1.77
#